data_AF-A0A371EAX3-F1
#
_entry.id   AF-A0A371EAX3-F1
#
_cell.length_a   1.000
_cell.length_b   1.000
_cell.length_c   1.000
_cell.angle_alpha   90.00
_cell.angle_beta   90.00
_cell.angle_gamma   90.00
#
_symmetry.space_group_name_H-M   'P 1'
#
loop_
_entity.id
_entity.type
_entity.pdbx_description
1 polymer ?
#
loop_
_entity_poly.entity_id
_entity_poly.type
_entity_poly.pdbx_seq_one_letter_code
_entity_poly.pdbx_strand_id
1 'polypeptide(L)' 'MIVMKNQQDELKSWRICIDYRRLNQETHKDHFPLPFIDQVLEKLVGKSHYCFLDGFSGYMQIHIAPED' A
#
# COMPACT_ATOMS: atom_id res chain seq x y z
N MET A 1 -6.50 -10.90 15.40
CA MET A 1 -5.53 -9.80 15.59
C MET A 1 -4.31 -10.37 16.28
N ILE A 2 -3.14 -10.21 15.67
CA ILE A 2 -1.85 -10.74 16.16
C ILE A 2 -0.89 -9.56 16.30
N VAL A 3 -0.08 -9.53 17.36
CA VAL A 3 0.97 -8.53 17.54
C VAL A 3 2.28 -9.13 17.03
N MET A 4 2.89 -8.51 16.04
CA MET A 4 4.14 -8.97 15.42
C MET A 4 5.26 -7.96 15.67
N LYS A 5 6.48 -8.45 15.89
CA LYS A 5 7.65 -7.58 16.04
C LYS A 5 8.05 -7.05 14.67
N ASN A 6 8.20 -5.74 14.54
CA ASN A 6 8.73 -5.14 13.32
C ASN A 6 10.22 -5.48 13.19
N GLN A 7 10.57 -6.31 12.21
CA GLN A 7 11.96 -6.73 11.98
C GLN A 7 12.79 -5.70 11.20
N GLN A 8 12.13 -4.72 10.57
CA GLN A 8 12.76 -3.68 9.75
C GLN A 8 12.87 -2.33 10.46
N ASP A 9 12.35 -2.20 11.68
CA ASP A 9 12.50 -0.99 12.48
C ASP A 9 13.83 -0.99 13.24
N GLU A 10 14.59 0.10 13.13
CA GLU A 10 15.71 0.37 14.05
C GLU A 10 15.18 0.58 15.49
N LEU A 11 13.96 1.11 15.61
CA LEU A 11 13.21 1.27 16.86
C LEU A 11 12.29 0.06 17.06
N LYS A 12 12.79 -1.04 17.67
CA LYS A 12 12.08 -2.31 17.99
C LYS A 12 10.58 -2.17 18.32
N SER A 13 9.74 -1.92 17.33
CA SER A 13 8.33 -1.58 17.50
C SER A 13 7.46 -2.83 17.30
N TRP A 14 6.32 -2.83 17.97
CA TRP A 14 5.31 -3.88 17.79
C TRP A 14 4.26 -3.39 16.79
N ARG A 15 3.90 -4.23 15.82
CA ARG A 15 2.86 -3.97 14.82
C ARG A 15 1.64 -4.81 15.12
N ILE A 16 0.46 -4.21 15.01
CA ILE A 16 -0.81 -4.92 15.04
C ILE A 16 -1.08 -5.44 13.63
N CYS A 17 -1.34 -6.74 13.52
CA CYS A 17 -1.62 -7.41 12.26
C CYS A 17 -2.98 -8.11 12.34
N ILE A 18 -3.92 -7.66 11.53
CA ILE A 18 -5.25 -8.25 11.45
C ILE A 18 -5.22 -9.30 10.33
N ASP A 19 -5.74 -10.49 10.64
CA ASP A 19 -5.78 -11.59 9.68
C ASP A 19 -7.01 -11.46 8.78
N TYR A 20 -6.82 -10.82 7.63
CA TYR A 20 -7.86 -10.62 6.62
C TYR A 20 -7.99 -11.78 5.62
N ARG A 21 -7.33 -12.92 5.81
CA ARG A 21 -7.32 -14.00 4.79
C ARG A 21 -8.71 -14.48 4.39
N ARG A 22 -9.60 -14.70 5.38
CA ARG A 22 -10.99 -15.10 5.12
C ARG A 22 -11.79 -13.97 4.47
N LEU A 23 -11.61 -12.73 4.91
CA LEU A 23 -12.28 -11.57 4.30
C LEU A 23 -11.87 -11.41 2.83
N ASN A 24 -10.57 -11.45 2.54
CA ASN A 24 -10.02 -11.30 1.20
C ASN A 24 -10.47 -12.38 0.20
N GLN A 25 -10.93 -13.53 0.68
CA GLN A 25 -11.51 -14.59 -0.15
C GLN A 25 -12.95 -14.28 -0.56
N GLU A 26 -13.71 -13.63 0.31
CA GLU A 26 -15.11 -13.26 0.06
C GLU A 26 -15.23 -11.92 -0.69
N THR A 27 -14.25 -11.02 -0.54
CA THR A 27 -14.23 -9.73 -1.24
C THR A 27 -13.96 -9.89 -2.73
N HIS A 28 -14.75 -9.21 -3.57
CA HIS A 28 -14.49 -9.11 -4.99
C HIS A 28 -13.19 -8.34 -5.26
N LYS A 29 -12.30 -8.90 -6.10
CA LYS A 29 -11.06 -8.23 -6.47
C LYS A 29 -11.34 -7.09 -7.44
N ASP A 30 -10.97 -5.88 -7.07
CA ASP A 30 -10.99 -4.76 -8.00
C ASP A 30 -9.89 -4.95 -9.05
N HIS A 31 -10.27 -4.86 -10.32
CA HIS A 31 -9.39 -5.00 -11.48
C HIS A 31 -8.96 -3.62 -12.00
N PHE A 32 -8.54 -2.73 -11.10
CA PHE A 32 -8.03 -1.43 -11.48
C PHE A 32 -6.75 -1.59 -12.34
N PRO A 33 -6.72 -1.05 -13.57
CA PRO A 33 -5.56 -1.18 -14.43
C PRO A 33 -4.42 -0.32 -13.88
N LEU A 34 -3.42 -0.97 -13.28
CA LEU A 34 -2.17 -0.30 -12.94
C LEU A 34 -1.37 -0.02 -14.23
N PRO A 35 -0.80 1.18 -14.38
CA PRO A 35 0.01 1.50 -15.54
C PRO A 35 1.23 0.57 -15.60
N PHE A 36 1.59 0.15 -16.82
CA PHE A 36 2.84 -0.57 -17.02
C PHE A 36 4.03 0.33 -16.68
N ILE A 37 5.09 -0.28 -16.15
CA ILE A 37 6.32 0.45 -15.76
C ILE A 37 6.86 1.27 -16.93
N ASP A 38 6.82 0.74 -18.15
CA ASP A 38 7.33 1.42 -19.35
C ASP A 38 6.59 2.73 -19.63
N GLN A 39 5.26 2.75 -19.45
CA GLN A 39 4.45 3.96 -19.65
C GLN A 39 4.77 5.04 -18.61
N VAL A 40 5.13 4.63 -17.39
CA VAL A 40 5.56 5.57 -16.34
C VAL A 40 6.96 6.10 -16.69
N LEU A 41 7.87 5.23 -17.10
CA LEU A 41 9.24 5.60 -17.46
C LEU A 41 9.29 6.54 -18.67
N GLU A 42 8.51 6.30 -19.72
CA GLU A 42 8.39 7.20 -20.88
C GLU A 42 8.01 8.63 -20.48
N LYS A 43 7.11 8.79 -19.49
CA LYS A 43 6.72 10.11 -18.97
C LYS A 43 7.82 10.78 -18.15
N LEU A 44 8.70 9.97 -17.56
CA LEU A 44 9.80 10.43 -16.72
C LEU A 44 11.04 10.78 -17.55
N VAL A 45 11.28 10.14 -18.69
CA VAL A 45 12.46 10.41 -19.54
C VAL A 45 12.56 11.90 -19.90
N GLY A 46 13.78 12.44 -19.82
CA GLY A 46 14.09 13.82 -20.19
C GLY A 46 13.73 14.86 -19.13
N LYS A 47 13.23 14.47 -17.95
CA LYS A 47 13.09 15.39 -16.80
C LYS A 47 14.44 15.59 -16.13
N SER A 48 14.72 16.82 -15.72
CA SER A 48 15.98 17.19 -15.07
C SER A 48 16.02 16.85 -13.57
N HIS A 49 14.85 16.70 -12.94
CA HIS A 49 14.71 16.44 -11.51
C HIS A 49 13.56 15.47 -11.25
N TYR A 50 13.70 14.65 -10.22
CA TYR A 50 12.69 13.70 -9.77
C TYR A 50 12.49 13.82 -8.26
N CYS A 51 11.25 13.70 -7.81
CA CYS A 51 10.89 13.61 -6.40
C CYS A 51 10.11 12.33 -6.17
N PHE A 52 10.46 11.58 -5.12
CA PHE A 52 9.70 10.41 -4.68
C PHE A 52 8.97 10.75 -3.39
N LEU A 53 7.68 10.40 -3.35
CA LEU A 53 6.86 10.52 -2.16
C LEU A 53 6.47 9.11 -1.73
N ASP A 54 6.73 8.78 -0.47
CA ASP A 54 6.34 7.50 0.09
C ASP A 54 4.95 7.61 0.75
N GLY A 55 4.06 6.70 0.38
CA GLY A 55 2.71 6.57 0.92
C GLY A 55 2.65 5.63 2.12
N PHE A 56 3.66 5.65 3.01
CA PHE A 56 3.82 4.67 4.11
C PHE A 56 2.52 4.39 4.89
N SER A 57 1.77 5.45 5.20
CA SER A 57 0.52 5.39 5.96
C SER A 57 -0.73 5.56 5.09
N GLY A 58 -0.63 5.44 3.76
CA GLY A 58 -1.70 5.76 2.81
C GLY A 58 -3.00 5.00 3.09
N TYR A 59 -2.91 3.72 3.47
CA TYR A 59 -4.08 2.91 3.82
C TYR A 59 -4.87 3.44 5.03
N MET A 60 -4.22 4.14 5.96
CA MET A 60 -4.87 4.67 7.17
C MET A 60 -5.51 6.05 6.95
N GLN A 61 -5.24 6.68 5.80
CA GLN A 61 -5.74 8.02 5.47
C GLN A 61 -7.03 7.96 4.62
N ILE A 62 -7.25 6.84 3.92
CA ILE A 62 -8.43 6.63 3.09
C ILE A 62 -9.54 6.01 3.97
N HIS A 63 -10.73 6.59 3.92
CA HIS A 63 -11.87 6.10 4.69
C HIS A 63 -12.49 4.88 4.01
N ILE A 64 -12.99 3.94 4.82
CA ILE A 64 -13.83 2.84 4.36
C ILE A 64 -15.19 3.41 3.93
N ALA A 65 -15.81 2.82 2.91
CA ALA A 65 -17.12 3.23 2.46
C ALA A 65 -18.16 3.05 3.59
N PRO A 66 -19.09 3.99 3.82
CA PRO A 66 -20.09 3.86 4.89
C PRO A 66 -20.98 2.63 4.78
N GLU A 67 -21.15 2.10 3.58
CA GLU A 67 -21.96 0.93 3.22
C GLU A 67 -21.27 -0.43 3.46
N ASP A 68 -19.95 -0.43 3.72
CA ASP A 68 -19.17 -1.63 4.09
C ASP A 68 -19.07 -1.79 5.61
#